data_AF-A0A3D4ANT3-F1
#
_entry.id   AF-A0A3D4ANT3-F1
#
_cell.length_a   1.000
_cell.length_b   1.000
_cell.length_c   1.000
_cell.angle_alpha   90.00
_cell.angle_beta   90.00
_cell.angle_gamma   90.00
#
_symmetry.space_group_name_H-M   'P 1'
#
loop_
_entity.id
_entity.type
_entity.pdbx_description
1 polymer ?
#
loop_
_entity_poly.entity_id
_entity_poly.type
_entity_poly.pdbx_seq_one_letter_code
_entity_poly.pdbx_strand_id
1 'polypeptide(L)'
;MNDLTIRQKLYMVFGLLLIIITATNLFSGYSLNSINNGAMRIATEHLNGVMAASNSNQTLTDYRQGEYSVFTATTLPNRIYAIQQTKKLGDQLDIAFKDIEPTLTGDNASLFQTIVSNWQTYRKNSEVMINLISEGKHAEAAVMLDKSKQDYQVISNDLTRLLDAQKGFL
;
A
#
# COMPACT_ATOMS: atom_id res chain seq x y z
N MET A 1 -49.61 38.80 21.30
CA MET A 1 -49.52 37.62 22.21
C MET A 1 -50.57 37.61 23.34
N ASN A 2 -51.48 38.59 23.39
CA ASN A 2 -52.49 38.71 24.45
C ASN A 2 -53.87 38.14 24.10
N ASP A 3 -54.13 37.73 22.84
CA ASP A 3 -55.44 37.19 22.41
C ASP A 3 -55.46 35.68 22.13
N LEU A 4 -54.40 34.95 22.53
CA LEU A 4 -54.35 33.49 22.35
C LEU A 4 -54.82 32.78 23.62
N THR A 5 -55.81 31.90 23.46
CA THR A 5 -56.29 31.03 24.55
C THR A 5 -55.15 30.14 25.06
N ILE A 6 -55.17 29.79 26.34
CA ILE A 6 -54.12 29.00 27.00
C ILE A 6 -53.82 27.70 26.23
N ARG A 7 -54.83 27.06 25.63
CA ARG A 7 -54.67 25.85 24.80
C ARG A 7 -53.87 26.10 23.52
N GLN A 8 -54.07 27.25 22.85
CA GLN A 8 -53.34 27.60 21.63
C GLN A 8 -51.86 27.91 21.92
N LYS A 9 -51.56 28.56 23.05
CA LYS A 9 -50.18 28.75 23.51
C LYS A 9 -49.49 27.40 23.79
N LEU A 10 -50.21 26.45 24.39
CA LEU A 10 -49.69 25.11 24.64
C LEU A 10 -49.37 24.37 23.32
N TYR A 11 -50.28 24.38 22.34
CA TYR A 11 -50.04 23.75 21.04
C TYR A 11 -48.90 24.39 20.25
N MET A 12 -48.71 25.71 20.37
CA MET A 12 -47.60 26.40 19.73
C MET A 12 -46.25 25.97 20.30
N VAL A 13 -46.14 25.85 21.63
CA VAL A 13 -44.91 25.39 22.28
C VAL A 13 -44.64 23.92 21.98
N PHE A 14 -45.65 23.06 22.04
CA PHE A 14 -45.52 21.64 21.69
C PHE A 14 -45.17 21.43 20.20
N GLY A 15 -45.76 22.21 19.30
CA GLY A 15 -45.43 22.19 17.87
C GLY A 15 -43.98 22.62 17.60
N LEU A 16 -43.51 23.67 18.28
CA LEU A 16 -42.11 24.10 18.19
C LEU A 16 -41.15 23.00 18.69
N LEU A 17 -41.48 22.34 19.80
CA LEU A 17 -40.74 21.20 20.33
C LEU A 17 -40.66 20.04 19.31
N LEU A 18 -41.78 19.70 18.68
CA LEU A 18 -41.84 18.68 17.63
C LEU A 18 -40.95 19.02 16.44
N ILE A 19 -40.93 20.29 16.02
CA ILE A 19 -40.08 20.76 14.92
C ILE A 19 -38.60 20.65 15.30
N ILE A 20 -38.22 21.05 16.52
CA ILE A 20 -36.84 20.96 17.01
C ILE A 20 -36.39 19.51 17.09
N ILE A 21 -37.23 18.61 17.60
CA ILE A 21 -36.94 17.17 17.66
C ILE A 21 -36.77 16.60 16.25
N THR A 22 -37.66 16.94 15.31
CA THR A 22 -37.58 16.43 13.94
C THR A 22 -36.33 16.95 13.22
N ALA A 23 -36.01 18.24 13.38
CA ALA A 23 -34.82 18.84 12.78
C ALA A 23 -33.52 18.23 13.32
N THR A 24 -33.43 17.99 14.63
CA THR A 24 -32.25 17.35 15.25
C THR A 24 -32.08 15.90 14.83
N ASN A 25 -33.18 15.14 14.70
CA ASN A 25 -33.12 13.76 14.21
C ASN A 25 -32.71 13.68 12.74
N LEU A 26 -33.25 14.56 11.88
CA LEU A 26 -32.84 14.65 10.48
C LEU A 26 -31.36 15.04 10.36
N PHE A 27 -30.93 16.09 11.08
CA PHE A 27 -29.54 16.53 11.09
C PHE A 27 -28.59 15.42 11.59
N SER A 28 -28.97 14.73 12.65
CA SER A 28 -28.20 13.59 13.18
C SER A 28 -28.11 12.46 12.17
N GLY A 29 -29.20 12.12 11.47
CA GLY A 29 -29.19 11.11 10.40
C GLY A 29 -28.27 11.49 9.23
N TYR A 30 -28.31 12.75 8.78
CA TYR A 30 -27.40 13.25 7.75
C TYR A 30 -25.94 13.26 8.21
N SER A 31 -25.68 13.67 9.46
CA SER A 31 -24.33 13.68 10.03
C SER A 31 -23.78 12.26 10.23
N LEU A 32 -24.61 11.32 10.69
CA LEU A 32 -24.21 9.91 10.80
C LEU A 32 -23.91 9.30 9.44
N ASN A 33 -24.70 9.61 8.41
CA ASN A 33 -24.46 9.14 7.06
C ASN A 33 -23.18 9.74 6.44
N SER A 34 -22.90 11.03 6.66
CA SER A 34 -21.67 11.66 6.18
C SER A 34 -20.42 11.16 6.92
N ILE A 35 -20.52 10.95 8.24
CA ILE A 35 -19.46 10.34 9.05
C ILE A 35 -19.22 8.90 8.63
N ASN A 36 -20.27 8.10 8.40
CA ASN A 36 -20.14 6.71 7.98
C ASN A 36 -19.46 6.60 6.61
N ASN A 37 -19.83 7.46 5.65
CA ASN A 37 -19.17 7.48 4.33
C ASN A 37 -17.72 7.97 4.41
N GLY A 38 -17.42 8.95 5.25
CA GLY A 38 -16.06 9.41 5.51
C GLY A 38 -15.20 8.33 6.16
N ALA A 39 -15.71 7.68 7.20
CA ALA A 39 -15.04 6.59 7.92
C ALA A 39 -14.80 5.37 7.02
N MET A 40 -15.77 5.01 6.17
CA MET A 40 -15.63 3.90 5.23
C MET A 40 -14.60 4.20 4.14
N ARG A 41 -14.54 5.44 3.63
CA ARG A 41 -13.51 5.85 2.67
C ARG A 41 -12.11 5.79 3.29
N ILE A 42 -11.94 6.35 4.49
CA ILE A 42 -10.69 6.30 5.25
C ILE A 42 -10.29 4.84 5.50
N ALA A 43 -11.20 4.01 6.02
CA ALA A 43 -10.92 2.59 6.25
C ALA A 43 -10.53 1.84 4.97
N THR A 44 -11.17 2.14 3.83
CA THR A 44 -10.86 1.49 2.55
C THR A 44 -9.51 1.94 1.99
N GLU A 45 -9.22 3.25 2.00
CA GLU A 45 -7.96 3.80 1.51
C GLU A 45 -6.77 3.32 2.36
N HIS A 46 -6.89 3.35 3.69
CA HIS A 46 -5.85 2.87 4.60
C HIS A 46 -5.64 1.35 4.50
N LEU A 47 -6.72 0.56 4.43
CA LEU A 47 -6.62 -0.88 4.27
C LEU A 47 -5.96 -1.26 2.93
N ASN A 48 -6.29 -0.55 1.86
CA ASN A 48 -5.68 -0.76 0.55
C ASN A 48 -4.18 -0.46 0.58
N GLY A 49 -3.77 0.62 1.25
CA GLY A 49 -2.35 0.93 1.46
C GLY A 49 -1.61 -0.22 2.17
N VAL A 50 -2.17 -0.71 3.28
CA VAL A 50 -1.54 -1.76 4.10
C VAL A 50 -1.41 -3.06 3.30
N MET A 51 -2.49 -3.44 2.60
CA MET A 51 -2.48 -4.63 1.74
C MET A 51 -1.46 -4.49 0.60
N ALA A 52 -1.37 -3.31 -0.01
CA ALA A 52 -0.47 -3.08 -1.12
C ALA A 52 1.01 -3.07 -0.68
N ALA A 53 1.34 -2.48 0.47
CA ALA A 53 2.67 -2.56 1.07
C ALA A 53 3.04 -4.00 1.46
N SER A 54 2.09 -4.74 2.05
CA SER A 54 2.27 -6.16 2.40
C SER A 54 2.52 -7.02 1.15
N ASN A 55 1.70 -6.87 0.12
CA ASN A 55 1.84 -7.59 -1.15
C ASN A 55 3.19 -7.26 -1.81
N SER A 56 3.59 -5.99 -1.80
CA SER A 56 4.89 -5.55 -2.34
C SER A 56 6.06 -6.21 -1.61
N ASN A 57 6.01 -6.30 -0.28
CA ASN A 57 7.05 -6.98 0.50
C ASN A 57 7.11 -8.49 0.20
N GLN A 58 5.95 -9.13 -0.01
CA GLN A 58 5.90 -10.52 -0.44
C GLN A 58 6.47 -10.70 -1.84
N THR A 59 6.06 -9.88 -2.82
CA THR A 59 6.60 -9.93 -4.18
C THR A 59 8.11 -9.66 -4.23
N LEU A 60 8.63 -8.76 -3.38
CA LEU A 60 10.07 -8.54 -3.23
C LEU A 60 10.79 -9.79 -2.71
N THR A 61 10.19 -10.49 -1.75
CA THR A 61 10.73 -11.75 -1.22
C THR A 61 10.74 -12.84 -2.29
N ASP A 62 9.65 -12.97 -3.04
CA ASP A 62 9.55 -13.89 -4.17
C ASP A 62 10.56 -13.55 -5.27
N TYR A 63 10.78 -12.26 -5.54
CA TYR A 63 11.79 -11.79 -6.49
C TYR A 63 13.19 -12.21 -6.04
N ARG A 64 13.53 -12.05 -4.76
CA ARG A 64 14.80 -12.50 -4.18
C ARG A 64 14.97 -14.02 -4.30
N GLN A 65 13.90 -14.79 -4.08
CA GLN A 65 13.92 -16.23 -4.31
C GLN A 65 14.14 -16.57 -5.80
N GLY A 66 13.56 -15.78 -6.70
CA GLY A 66 13.79 -15.84 -8.13
C GLY A 66 15.26 -15.68 -8.51
N GLU A 67 15.96 -14.68 -7.94
CA GLU A 67 17.39 -14.49 -8.14
C GLU A 67 18.23 -15.73 -7.78
N TYR A 68 17.97 -16.31 -6.60
CA TYR A 68 18.62 -17.55 -6.18
C TYR A 68 18.29 -18.71 -7.13
N SER A 69 17.06 -18.76 -7.62
CA SER A 69 16.63 -19.80 -8.58
C SER A 69 17.36 -19.65 -9.92
N VAL A 70 17.56 -18.42 -10.41
CA VAL A 70 18.36 -18.17 -11.61
C VAL A 70 19.81 -18.58 -11.39
N PHE A 71 20.38 -18.24 -10.24
CA PHE A 71 21.78 -18.54 -9.91
C PHE A 71 22.05 -20.06 -9.78
N THR A 72 21.12 -20.79 -9.16
CA THR A 72 21.26 -22.23 -8.88
C THR A 72 20.78 -23.14 -10.02
N ALA A 73 20.12 -22.59 -11.05
CA ALA A 73 19.63 -23.38 -12.18
C ALA A 73 20.76 -24.07 -12.95
N THR A 74 20.76 -25.40 -12.92
CA THR A 74 21.76 -26.29 -13.53
C THR A 74 21.49 -26.59 -15.00
N THR A 75 20.26 -26.45 -15.48
CA THR A 75 19.87 -26.70 -16.87
C THR A 75 19.42 -25.42 -17.56
N LEU A 76 19.66 -25.33 -18.87
CA LEU A 76 19.27 -24.16 -19.68
C LEU A 76 17.75 -23.90 -19.65
N PRO A 77 16.85 -24.90 -19.79
CA PRO A 77 15.41 -24.66 -19.71
C PRO A 77 14.97 -24.10 -18.35
N ASN A 78 15.48 -24.65 -17.26
CA ASN A 78 15.15 -24.18 -15.91
C ASN A 78 15.66 -22.76 -15.67
N ARG A 79 16.83 -22.42 -16.21
CA ARG A 79 17.40 -21.06 -16.12
C ARG A 79 16.53 -20.05 -16.87
N ILE A 80 16.12 -20.37 -18.10
CA ILE A 80 15.23 -19.49 -18.89
C ILE A 80 13.92 -19.27 -18.15
N TYR A 81 13.32 -20.33 -17.62
CA TYR A 81 12.09 -20.23 -16.83
C TYR A 81 12.27 -19.35 -15.58
N ALA A 82 13.34 -19.59 -14.80
CA ALA A 82 13.63 -18.81 -13.60
C ALA A 82 13.85 -17.32 -13.92
N ILE A 83 14.55 -17.00 -15.02
CA ILE A 83 14.74 -15.62 -15.47
C ILE A 83 13.41 -14.97 -15.82
N GLN A 84 12.55 -15.65 -16.57
CA GLN A 84 11.24 -15.13 -16.95
C GLN A 84 10.34 -14.89 -15.74
N GLN A 85 10.29 -15.83 -14.78
CA GLN A 85 9.50 -15.65 -13.56
C GLN A 85 10.04 -14.49 -12.72
N THR A 86 11.36 -14.39 -12.56
CA THR A 86 11.99 -13.30 -11.80
C THR A 86 11.69 -11.93 -12.44
N LYS A 87 11.79 -11.82 -13.77
CA LYS A 87 11.42 -10.60 -14.49
C LYS A 87 9.95 -10.23 -14.29
N LYS A 88 9.05 -11.22 -14.40
CA LYS A 88 7.61 -11.02 -14.16
C LYS A 88 7.34 -10.50 -12.75
N LEU A 89 8.00 -11.04 -11.72
CA LEU A 89 7.87 -10.56 -10.35
C LEU A 89 8.34 -9.11 -10.22
N GLY A 90 9.42 -8.74 -10.90
CA GLY A 90 9.90 -7.36 -10.94
C GLY A 90 8.90 -6.41 -11.60
N ASP A 91 8.28 -6.82 -12.70
CA ASP A 91 7.24 -6.04 -13.37
C ASP A 91 5.98 -5.91 -12.51
N GLN A 92 5.60 -6.95 -11.78
CA GLN A 92 4.49 -6.91 -10.83
C GLN A 92 4.76 -5.92 -9.69
N LEU A 93 5.99 -5.87 -9.18
CA LEU A 93 6.37 -4.93 -8.14
C LEU A 93 6.37 -3.48 -8.65
N ASP A 94 6.83 -3.24 -9.88
CA ASP A 94 6.73 -1.92 -10.53
C ASP A 94 5.28 -1.43 -10.65
N ILE A 95 4.37 -2.31 -11.07
CA ILE A 95 2.95 -2.00 -11.20
C ILE A 95 2.37 -1.68 -9.82
N ALA A 96 2.62 -2.55 -8.83
CA ALA A 96 2.17 -2.33 -7.46
C ALA A 96 2.68 -0.99 -6.90
N PHE A 97 3.93 -0.63 -7.18
CA PHE A 97 4.48 0.63 -6.71
C PHE A 97 3.83 1.85 -7.36
N LYS A 98 3.51 1.79 -8.66
CA LYS A 98 2.76 2.86 -9.35
C LYS A 98 1.35 3.04 -8.80
N ASP A 99 0.71 1.94 -8.40
CA ASP A 99 -0.65 1.98 -7.85
C ASP A 99 -0.66 2.53 -6.42
N ILE A 100 0.39 2.29 -5.63
CA ILE A 100 0.51 2.76 -4.24
C ILE A 100 0.89 4.24 -4.17
N GLU A 101 1.80 4.71 -5.03
CA GLU A 101 2.35 6.07 -4.99
C GLU A 101 1.31 7.18 -4.77
N PRO A 102 0.18 7.24 -5.52
CA PRO A 102 -0.82 8.31 -5.35
C PRO A 102 -1.61 8.23 -4.05
N THR A 103 -1.59 7.10 -3.35
CA THR A 103 -2.32 6.90 -2.08
C THR A 103 -1.55 7.40 -0.86
N LEU A 104 -0.25 7.68 -1.02
CA LEU A 104 0.63 8.10 0.06
C LEU A 104 0.72 9.62 0.16
N THR A 105 0.76 10.14 1.39
CA THR A 105 0.91 11.57 1.66
C THR A 105 1.95 11.81 2.76
N GLY A 106 2.51 13.03 2.80
CA GLY A 106 3.49 13.44 3.83
C GLY A 106 4.76 12.59 3.85
N ASP A 107 5.23 12.26 5.05
CA ASP A 107 6.48 11.52 5.28
C ASP A 107 6.46 10.11 4.65
N ASN A 108 5.29 9.47 4.58
CA ASN A 108 5.12 8.16 3.96
C ASN A 108 5.40 8.21 2.45
N ALA A 109 5.06 9.30 1.77
CA ALA A 109 5.35 9.48 0.36
C ALA A 109 6.87 9.65 0.12
N SER A 110 7.57 10.38 1.00
CA SER A 110 9.03 10.54 0.91
C SER A 110 9.78 9.23 1.18
N LEU A 111 9.34 8.46 2.17
CA LEU A 111 9.87 7.12 2.44
C LEU A 111 9.65 6.21 1.23
N PHE A 112 8.46 6.26 0.63
CA PHE A 112 8.13 5.43 -0.52
C PHE A 112 8.92 5.79 -1.78
N GLN A 113 9.21 7.06 -2.04
CA GLN A 113 10.11 7.44 -3.13
C GLN A 113 11.52 6.86 -2.92
N THR A 114 11.99 6.80 -1.67
CA THR A 114 13.27 6.15 -1.33
C THR A 114 13.20 4.64 -1.63
N ILE A 115 12.11 3.97 -1.26
CA ILE A 115 11.86 2.55 -1.57
C ILE A 115 11.91 2.31 -3.09
N VAL A 116 11.19 3.12 -3.88
CA VAL A 116 11.15 3.00 -5.34
C VAL A 116 12.53 3.21 -5.96
N SER A 117 13.30 4.20 -5.47
CA SER A 117 14.66 4.45 -5.96
C SER A 117 15.62 3.30 -5.64
N ASN A 118 15.56 2.77 -4.41
CA ASN A 118 16.34 1.62 -3.98
C ASN A 118 15.97 0.37 -4.78
N TRP A 119 14.68 0.16 -5.04
CA TRP A 119 14.17 -0.93 -5.87
C TRP A 119 14.69 -0.86 -7.31
N GLN A 120 14.64 0.31 -7.96
CA GLN A 120 15.17 0.46 -9.32
C GLN A 120 16.67 0.15 -9.40
N THR A 121 17.42 0.57 -8.39
CA THR A 121 18.86 0.27 -8.29
C THR A 121 19.09 -1.22 -8.09
N TYR A 122 18.37 -1.83 -7.14
CA TYR A 122 18.45 -3.26 -6.87
C TYR A 122 18.10 -4.10 -8.09
N ARG A 123 16.97 -3.83 -8.75
CA ARG A 123 16.54 -4.51 -9.98
C ARG A 123 17.61 -4.42 -11.07
N LYS A 124 18.21 -3.25 -11.27
CA LYS A 124 19.29 -3.07 -12.24
C LYS A 124 20.51 -3.93 -11.90
N ASN A 125 20.88 -4.02 -10.62
CA ASN A 125 21.97 -4.90 -10.17
C ASN A 125 21.62 -6.38 -10.42
N SER A 126 20.38 -6.79 -10.16
CA SER A 126 19.87 -8.13 -10.44
C SER A 126 19.90 -8.47 -11.93
N GLU A 127 19.59 -7.53 -12.81
CA GLU A 127 19.70 -7.72 -14.27
C GLU A 127 21.15 -7.94 -14.72
N VAL A 128 22.10 -7.19 -14.14
CA VAL A 128 23.53 -7.40 -14.38
C VAL A 128 23.95 -8.80 -13.92
N MET A 129 23.51 -9.23 -12.73
CA MET A 129 23.76 -10.59 -12.23
C MET A 129 23.20 -11.66 -13.19
N ILE A 130 21.97 -11.50 -13.67
CA ILE A 130 21.33 -12.43 -14.62
C ILE A 130 22.13 -12.51 -15.94
N ASN A 131 22.63 -11.38 -16.43
CA ASN A 131 23.47 -11.35 -17.63
C ASN A 131 24.80 -12.06 -17.42
N LEU A 132 25.47 -11.83 -16.28
CA LEU A 132 26.71 -12.53 -15.91
C LEU A 132 26.51 -14.06 -15.85
N ILE A 133 25.39 -14.52 -15.31
CA ILE A 133 25.02 -15.95 -15.29
C ILE A 133 24.82 -16.48 -16.71
N SER A 134 24.22 -15.69 -17.59
CA SER A 134 24.00 -16.06 -18.99
C SER A 134 25.31 -16.13 -19.80
N GLU A 135 26.29 -15.30 -19.44
CA GLU A 135 27.65 -15.31 -19.99
C GLU A 135 28.56 -16.40 -19.39
N GLY A 136 28.06 -17.20 -18.43
CA GLY A 136 28.84 -18.24 -17.74
C GLY A 136 29.79 -17.71 -16.65
N LYS A 137 29.74 -16.41 -16.32
CA LYS A 137 30.55 -15.74 -15.30
C LYS A 137 29.97 -15.94 -13.89
N HIS A 138 29.85 -17.19 -13.46
CA HIS A 138 29.21 -17.58 -12.20
C HIS A 138 29.90 -16.97 -10.95
N ALA A 139 31.22 -16.79 -10.96
CA ALA A 139 31.95 -16.19 -9.84
C ALA A 139 31.62 -14.70 -9.67
N GLU A 140 31.57 -13.94 -10.77
CA GLU A 140 31.19 -12.52 -10.75
C GLU A 140 29.71 -12.35 -10.36
N ALA A 141 28.85 -13.24 -10.85
CA ALA A 141 27.44 -13.26 -10.47
C ALA A 141 27.26 -13.55 -8.96
N ALA A 142 28.08 -14.40 -8.36
CA ALA A 142 28.02 -14.69 -6.93
C ALA A 142 28.36 -13.44 -6.08
N VAL A 143 29.35 -12.65 -6.51
CA VAL A 143 29.68 -11.37 -5.86
C VAL A 143 28.52 -10.38 -5.96
N MET A 144 27.86 -10.30 -7.13
CA MET A 144 26.67 -9.46 -7.30
C MET A 144 25.50 -9.92 -6.43
N LEU A 145 25.28 -11.23 -6.32
CA LEU A 145 24.22 -11.81 -5.49
C LEU A 145 24.43 -11.55 -4.00
N ASP A 146 25.68 -11.56 -3.54
CA ASP A 146 26.03 -11.21 -2.16
C ASP A 146 25.81 -9.72 -1.89
N LYS A 147 26.26 -8.85 -2.80
CA LYS A 147 26.01 -7.40 -2.72
C LYS A 147 24.52 -7.10 -2.66
N SER A 148 23.72 -7.79 -3.48
CA SER A 148 22.28 -7.54 -3.57
C SER A 148 21.51 -7.99 -2.32
N LYS A 149 22.14 -8.75 -1.40
CA LYS A 149 21.58 -9.04 -0.07
C LYS A 149 21.32 -7.76 0.75
N GLN A 150 22.27 -6.83 0.72
CA GLN A 150 22.13 -5.57 1.46
C GLN A 150 21.04 -4.70 0.86
N ASP A 151 21.00 -4.61 -0.47
CA ASP A 151 19.97 -3.88 -1.21
C ASP A 151 18.57 -4.42 -0.87
N TYR A 152 18.39 -5.75 -0.89
CA TYR A 152 17.15 -6.42 -0.48
C TYR A 152 16.75 -6.07 0.97
N GLN A 153 17.70 -6.14 1.91
CA GLN A 153 17.44 -5.87 3.33
C GLN A 153 16.99 -4.42 3.56
N VAL A 154 17.61 -3.46 2.87
CA VAL A 154 17.21 -2.05 2.95
C VAL A 154 15.76 -1.88 2.50
N ILE A 155 15.43 -2.37 1.30
CA ILE A 155 14.07 -2.22 0.75
C ILE A 155 13.04 -2.94 1.63
N SER A 156 13.33 -4.18 2.09
CA SER A 156 12.42 -4.94 2.94
C SER A 156 12.17 -4.26 4.29
N ASN A 157 13.21 -3.69 4.90
CA ASN A 157 13.08 -2.92 6.13
C ASN A 157 12.25 -1.64 5.92
N ASP A 158 12.47 -0.92 4.83
CA ASP A 158 11.72 0.30 4.52
C ASP A 158 10.26 0.01 4.19
N LEU A 159 9.96 -1.08 3.47
CA LEU A 159 8.60 -1.56 3.25
C LEU A 159 7.91 -1.98 4.56
N THR A 160 8.64 -2.64 5.47
CA THR A 160 8.11 -3.00 6.79
C THR A 160 7.80 -1.75 7.62
N ARG A 161 8.69 -0.74 7.59
CA ARG A 161 8.45 0.55 8.24
C ARG A 161 7.23 1.27 7.67
N LEU A 162 7.05 1.26 6.35
CA LEU A 162 5.88 1.84 5.71
C LEU A 162 4.59 1.11 6.14
N LEU A 163 4.64 -0.22 6.21
CA LEU A 163 3.52 -1.05 6.67
C LEU A 163 3.19 -0.78 8.15
N ASP A 164 4.18 -0.65 9.01
CA ASP A 164 3.98 -0.32 10.43
C ASP A 164 3.44 1.10 10.62
N ALA A 165 3.95 2.07 9.84
CA ALA A 165 3.44 3.44 9.84
C ALA A 165 1.97 3.50 9.43
N GLN A 166 1.54 2.66 8.50
CA GLN A 166 0.13 2.60 8.09
C GLN A 166 -0.76 1.85 9.09
N LYS A 167 -0.23 0.85 9.81
CA LYS A 167 -0.96 0.18 10.90
C LYS A 167 -1.17 1.07 12.12
N GLY A 168 -0.26 2.00 12.40
CA GLY A 168 -0.35 2.92 13.55
C GLY A 168 -1.51 3.93 13.51
N PHE A 169 -2.27 3.96 12.41
CA PHE A 169 -3.50 4.76 12.27
C PHE A 169 -4.79 3.98 12.61
N LEU A 170 -4.69 2.69 12.95
CA LEU A 170 -5.79 1.85 13.46
C LEU A 170 -5.89 1.95 14.99
#